data_AF-A0A9P9I2K5-F1
#
_entry.id   AF-A0A9P9I2K5-F1
#
_cell.length_a   1.000
_cell.length_b   1.000
_cell.length_c   1.000
_cell.angle_alpha   90.00
_cell.angle_beta   90.00
_cell.angle_gamma   90.00
#
_symmetry.space_group_name_H-M   'P 1'
#
loop_
_entity.id
_entity.type
_entity.pdbx_description
1 polymer ?
#
loop_
_entity_poly.entity_id
_entity_poly.type
_entity_poly.pdbx_seq_one_letter_code
_entity_poly.pdbx_strand_id
1 'polypeptide(L)'
;MGRLVEPQRNRVHKDGQQEYLARSPYSFSQHPGEEFGALVSFLSENSNKMLPVTLDPHAYLDPDVVLSIDTRKAGSEAAVAHLVTQVWVRNPVVLFLETDVPQSHEMKAMLYHIGIVKKQLMFDVNKRADARVLRAVLKRLTWGRATPFALIGGRPFTMDELRMEKQQGTLASLLKTAAGKA
;
A
#
# COMPACT_ATOMS: atom_id res chain seq x y z
N MET A 1 40.54 -21.14 -63.44
CA MET A 1 40.41 -19.96 -62.56
C MET A 1 38.98 -19.88 -62.08
N GLY A 2 38.67 -20.54 -60.96
CA GLY A 2 37.31 -20.56 -60.38
C GLY A 2 37.16 -19.46 -59.33
N ARG A 3 36.14 -18.60 -59.49
CA ARG A 3 35.73 -17.63 -58.45
C ARG A 3 34.86 -18.36 -57.43
N LEU A 4 35.34 -18.42 -56.18
CA LEU A 4 34.50 -18.73 -55.02
C LEU A 4 33.50 -17.59 -54.81
N VAL A 5 32.24 -17.95 -54.60
CA VAL A 5 31.20 -17.06 -54.08
C VAL A 5 30.98 -17.47 -52.63
N GLU A 6 31.44 -16.65 -51.69
CA GLU A 6 31.13 -16.80 -50.26
C GLU A 6 29.76 -16.17 -49.96
N PRO A 7 28.81 -16.89 -49.32
CA PRO A 7 27.64 -16.25 -48.75
C PRO A 7 28.01 -15.62 -47.40
N GLN A 8 28.06 -14.28 -47.36
CA GLN A 8 28.15 -13.50 -46.12
C GLN A 8 26.95 -13.83 -45.23
N ARG A 9 27.25 -14.44 -44.09
CA ARG A 9 26.28 -14.81 -43.05
C ARG A 9 25.58 -13.57 -42.53
N ASN A 10 24.25 -13.60 -42.62
CA ASN A 10 23.34 -12.70 -41.92
C ASN A 10 23.73 -12.64 -40.43
N ARG A 11 24.30 -11.51 -39.98
CA ARG A 11 24.45 -11.22 -38.55
C ARG A 11 23.06 -10.94 -38.00
N VAL A 12 22.44 -11.97 -37.44
CA VAL A 12 21.30 -11.79 -36.55
C VAL A 12 21.82 -11.00 -35.35
N HIS A 13 21.40 -9.74 -35.24
CA HIS A 13 21.52 -8.95 -34.01
C HIS A 13 20.73 -9.67 -32.90
N LYS A 14 21.41 -10.55 -32.17
CA LYS A 14 20.96 -11.07 -30.88
C LYS A 14 21.64 -10.26 -29.79
N ASP A 15 21.10 -9.08 -29.52
CA ASP A 15 21.26 -8.40 -28.23
C ASP A 15 19.96 -7.68 -27.88
N GLY A 16 18.87 -8.45 -27.96
CA GLY A 16 17.68 -8.23 -27.15
C GLY A 16 17.81 -9.11 -25.92
N GLN A 17 18.79 -8.82 -25.06
CA GLN A 17 18.74 -9.33 -23.70
C GLN A 17 17.49 -8.71 -23.07
N GLN A 18 16.42 -9.49 -23.03
CA GLN A 18 15.49 -9.41 -21.92
C GLN A 18 16.36 -9.55 -20.68
N GLU A 19 16.74 -8.43 -20.07
CA GLU A 19 17.09 -8.41 -18.66
C GLU A 19 15.92 -9.10 -17.96
N TYR A 20 16.11 -10.37 -17.62
CA TYR A 20 15.36 -11.00 -16.56
C TYR A 20 15.58 -10.08 -15.37
N LEU A 21 14.64 -9.16 -15.13
CA LEU A 21 14.70 -8.24 -14.00
C LEU A 21 14.85 -9.13 -12.77
N ALA A 22 16.07 -9.18 -12.23
CA ALA A 22 16.36 -9.99 -11.06
C ALA A 22 15.36 -9.57 -9.98
N ARG A 23 14.70 -10.56 -9.35
CA ARG A 23 13.72 -10.29 -8.29
C ARG A 23 14.34 -9.37 -7.25
N SER A 24 13.54 -8.40 -6.77
CA SER A 24 13.89 -7.57 -5.63
C SER A 24 14.57 -8.38 -4.52
N PRO A 25 15.77 -7.99 -4.03
CA PRO A 25 16.38 -8.62 -2.87
C PRO A 25 15.65 -8.25 -1.57
N TYR A 26 14.87 -7.16 -1.58
CA TYR A 26 14.01 -6.76 -0.47
C TYR A 26 12.73 -7.61 -0.45
N SER A 27 12.27 -7.99 0.75
CA SER A 27 11.03 -8.74 0.96
C SER A 27 10.30 -8.29 2.23
N PHE A 28 8.98 -8.13 2.15
CA PHE A 28 8.17 -7.87 3.34
C PHE A 28 8.14 -9.04 4.33
N SER A 29 8.55 -10.25 3.93
CA SER A 29 8.72 -11.35 4.89
C SER A 29 9.82 -11.06 5.92
N GLN A 30 10.81 -10.25 5.56
CA GLN A 30 11.87 -9.78 6.46
C GLN A 30 11.50 -8.47 7.16
N HIS A 31 10.62 -7.67 6.54
CA HIS A 31 10.16 -6.37 7.03
C HIS A 31 8.62 -6.28 7.10
N PRO A 32 7.94 -7.14 7.89
CA PRO A 32 6.48 -7.26 7.84
C PRO A 32 5.73 -6.00 8.25
N GLY A 33 6.33 -5.16 9.11
CA GLY A 33 5.75 -3.89 9.53
C GLY A 33 5.66 -2.83 8.42
N GLU A 34 6.43 -3.00 7.33
CA GLU A 34 6.52 -2.03 6.24
C GLU A 34 5.45 -2.26 5.16
N GLU A 35 4.90 -3.47 5.09
CA GLU A 35 3.97 -3.89 4.04
C GLU A 35 2.71 -3.02 3.97
N PHE A 36 2.11 -2.70 5.11
CA PHE A 36 0.87 -1.91 5.12
C PHE A 36 1.14 -0.46 4.70
N GLY A 37 2.28 0.10 5.11
CA GLY A 37 2.70 1.43 4.69
C GLY A 37 2.98 1.49 3.19
N ALA A 38 3.63 0.46 2.65
CA ALA A 38 3.87 0.32 1.21
C ALA A 38 2.55 0.24 0.42
N LEU A 39 1.59 -0.56 0.87
CA LEU A 39 0.26 -0.63 0.26
C LEU A 39 -0.45 0.73 0.27
N VAL A 40 -0.44 1.45 1.39
CA VAL A 40 -1.04 2.79 1.47
C VAL A 40 -0.32 3.76 0.54
N SER A 41 1.02 3.69 0.47
CA SER A 41 1.81 4.49 -0.47
C SER A 41 1.34 4.28 -1.91
N PHE A 42 1.34 3.02 -2.36
CA PHE A 42 0.90 2.60 -3.69
C PHE A 42 -0.51 3.10 -4.04
N LEU A 43 -1.47 2.91 -3.12
CA LEU A 43 -2.85 3.33 -3.32
C LEU A 43 -3.00 4.86 -3.35
N SER A 44 -2.13 5.59 -2.66
CA SER A 44 -2.16 7.05 -2.57
C SER A 44 -1.53 7.78 -3.75
N GLU A 45 -0.66 7.12 -4.53
CA GLU A 45 0.03 7.73 -5.66
C GLU A 45 -0.94 8.24 -6.73
N ASN A 46 -1.94 7.43 -7.08
CA ASN A 46 -2.97 7.78 -8.05
C ASN A 46 -4.19 6.85 -7.92
N SER A 47 -5.38 7.39 -8.18
CA SER A 47 -6.66 6.66 -8.30
C SER A 47 -6.64 5.46 -9.27
N ASN A 48 -5.78 5.47 -10.30
CA ASN A 48 -5.66 4.36 -11.27
C ASN A 48 -4.76 3.21 -10.80
N LYS A 49 -4.03 3.36 -9.69
CA LYS A 49 -3.18 2.28 -9.16
C LYS A 49 -4.07 1.18 -8.61
N MET A 50 -3.98 0.01 -9.20
CA MET A 50 -4.77 -1.18 -8.89
C MET A 50 -3.85 -2.36 -8.66
N LEU A 51 -4.18 -3.19 -7.67
CA LEU A 51 -3.51 -4.46 -7.47
C LEU A 51 -3.82 -5.41 -8.65
N PRO A 52 -2.83 -6.14 -9.17
CA PRO A 52 -3.06 -7.16 -10.17
C PRO A 52 -4.06 -8.20 -9.67
N VAL A 53 -5.01 -8.61 -10.52
CA VAL A 53 -6.00 -9.65 -10.16
C VAL A 53 -5.38 -11.03 -9.95
N THR A 54 -4.15 -11.22 -10.42
CA THR A 54 -3.32 -12.42 -10.26
C THR A 54 -2.53 -12.45 -8.97
N LEU A 55 -2.55 -11.37 -8.18
CA LEU A 55 -1.87 -11.28 -6.90
C LEU A 55 -2.51 -12.25 -5.90
N ASP A 56 -1.69 -13.03 -5.20
CA ASP A 56 -2.13 -13.87 -4.09
C ASP A 56 -2.30 -13.01 -2.83
N PRO A 57 -3.54 -12.82 -2.33
CA PRO A 57 -3.79 -11.96 -1.17
C PRO A 57 -3.33 -12.58 0.15
N HIS A 58 -3.02 -13.88 0.17
CA HIS A 58 -2.59 -14.61 1.36
C HIS A 58 -1.07 -14.60 1.56
N ALA A 59 -0.30 -14.21 0.53
CA ALA A 59 1.13 -14.00 0.59
C ALA A 59 1.48 -12.53 0.90
N TYR A 60 2.75 -12.29 1.25
CA TYR A 60 3.32 -10.95 1.27
C TYR A 60 3.20 -10.32 -0.13
N LEU A 61 2.90 -9.03 -0.18
CA LEU A 61 2.84 -8.27 -1.42
C LEU A 61 4.21 -8.30 -2.11
N ASP A 62 4.21 -8.36 -3.44
CA ASP A 62 5.45 -8.26 -4.19
C ASP A 62 5.96 -6.80 -4.10
N PRO A 63 7.17 -6.56 -3.54
CA PRO A 63 7.74 -5.22 -3.43
C PRO A 63 7.85 -4.52 -4.78
N ASP A 64 8.10 -5.25 -5.88
CA ASP A 64 8.19 -4.69 -7.23
C ASP A 64 6.84 -4.19 -7.76
N VAL A 65 5.73 -4.63 -7.16
CA VAL A 65 4.37 -4.18 -7.50
C VAL A 65 3.97 -2.94 -6.71
N VAL A 66 4.31 -2.89 -5.41
CA VAL A 66 3.76 -1.88 -4.49
C VAL A 66 4.74 -0.80 -4.06
N LEU A 67 6.04 -0.97 -4.27
CA LEU A 67 7.03 0.06 -3.99
C LEU A 67 7.36 0.86 -5.25
N SER A 68 7.51 2.17 -5.09
CA SER A 68 8.07 3.05 -6.11
C SER A 68 9.61 3.09 -6.09
N ILE A 69 10.24 2.38 -5.14
CA ILE A 69 11.68 2.36 -4.92
C ILE A 69 12.28 1.18 -5.68
N ASP A 70 13.39 1.42 -6.37
CA ASP A 70 14.19 0.33 -6.96
C ASP A 70 14.94 -0.40 -5.83
N THR A 71 14.37 -1.52 -5.39
CA THR A 71 14.84 -2.28 -4.24
C THR A 71 16.14 -3.05 -4.49
N ARG A 72 16.61 -3.12 -5.74
CA ARG A 72 17.84 -3.79 -6.15
C ARG A 72 19.10 -2.96 -5.87
N LYS A 73 18.93 -1.69 -5.51
CA LYS A 73 20.03 -0.79 -5.15
C LYS A 73 20.45 -0.98 -3.69
N ALA A 74 21.74 -0.81 -3.43
CA ALA A 74 22.26 -0.76 -2.06
C ALA A 74 21.54 0.34 -1.24
N GLY A 75 21.18 0.02 0.00
CA GLY A 75 20.48 0.94 0.90
C GLY A 75 18.97 1.05 0.65
N SER A 76 18.38 0.18 -0.17
CA SER A 76 16.94 0.16 -0.44
C SER A 76 16.09 -0.04 0.82
N GLU A 77 16.52 -0.89 1.75
CA GLU A 77 15.83 -1.09 3.04
C GLU A 77 15.60 0.22 3.80
N ALA A 78 16.64 1.04 3.94
CA ALA A 78 16.53 2.34 4.59
C ALA A 78 15.60 3.30 3.83
N ALA A 79 15.62 3.23 2.50
CA ALA A 79 14.73 4.02 1.66
C ALA A 79 13.26 3.59 1.82
N VAL A 80 12.98 2.29 1.92
CA VAL A 80 11.62 1.76 2.14
C VAL A 80 11.12 2.13 3.54
N ALA A 81 11.94 1.96 4.58
CA ALA A 81 11.60 2.40 5.93
C ALA A 81 11.29 3.90 5.99
N HIS A 82 12.07 4.72 5.27
CA HIS A 82 11.82 6.15 5.14
C HIS A 82 10.50 6.44 4.41
N LEU A 83 10.23 5.78 3.27
CA LEU A 83 8.97 5.89 2.53
C LEU A 83 7.77 5.60 3.44
N VAL A 84 7.79 4.47 4.15
CA VAL A 84 6.73 4.05 5.06
C VAL A 84 6.52 5.09 6.17
N THR A 85 7.60 5.61 6.74
CA THR A 85 7.53 6.70 7.72
C THR A 85 6.84 7.93 7.14
N GLN A 86 7.25 8.36 5.94
CA GLN A 86 6.68 9.52 5.26
C GLN A 86 5.20 9.35 4.91
N VAL A 87 4.75 8.13 4.59
CA VAL A 87 3.33 7.83 4.36
C VAL A 87 2.49 8.15 5.58
N TRP A 88 2.93 7.76 6.78
CA TRP A 88 2.20 8.00 8.02
C TRP A 88 2.27 9.44 8.52
N VAL A 89 3.39 10.11 8.25
CA VAL A 89 3.55 11.56 8.45
C VAL A 89 2.53 12.34 7.63
N ARG A 90 2.42 12.03 6.34
CA ARG A 90 1.51 12.73 5.41
C ARG A 90 0.06 12.34 5.63
N ASN A 91 -0.19 11.11 6.04
CA ASN A 91 -1.52 10.53 6.20
C ASN A 91 -1.65 9.92 7.61
N PRO A 92 -1.74 10.75 8.66
CA PRO A 92 -1.85 10.24 10.03
C PRO A 92 -3.15 9.46 10.27
N VAL A 93 -4.17 9.70 9.43
CA VAL A 93 -5.43 8.97 9.41
C VAL A 93 -5.76 8.56 7.98
N VAL A 94 -5.93 7.25 7.77
CA VAL A 94 -6.35 6.65 6.50
C VAL A 94 -7.63 5.85 6.72
N LEU A 95 -8.64 6.02 5.88
CA LEU A 95 -9.91 5.31 5.99
C LEU A 95 -10.08 4.34 4.83
N PHE A 96 -10.37 3.08 5.13
CA PHE A 96 -10.86 2.10 4.16
C PHE A 96 -12.35 1.92 4.42
N LEU A 97 -13.17 2.43 3.51
CA LEU A 97 -14.61 2.54 3.65
C LEU A 97 -15.35 1.81 2.55
N GLU A 98 -16.64 1.60 2.78
CA GLU A 98 -17.61 1.13 1.80
C GLU A 98 -18.83 2.06 1.83
N THR A 99 -19.15 2.73 0.72
CA THR A 99 -20.14 3.84 0.73
C THR A 99 -21.58 3.45 1.06
N ASP A 100 -21.93 2.19 0.89
CA ASP A 100 -23.22 1.58 1.21
C ASP A 100 -23.31 1.07 2.65
N VAL A 101 -22.22 1.16 3.42
CA VAL A 101 -22.17 0.70 4.81
C VAL A 101 -22.37 1.88 5.78
N PRO A 102 -23.42 1.89 6.64
CA PRO A 102 -23.69 2.98 7.59
C PRO A 102 -22.51 3.32 8.50
N GLN A 103 -21.77 2.30 8.97
CA GLN A 103 -20.58 2.47 9.81
C GLN A 103 -19.50 3.30 9.11
N SER A 104 -19.44 3.31 7.77
CA SER A 104 -18.48 4.13 7.03
C SER A 104 -18.78 5.63 7.17
N HIS A 105 -20.06 6.00 7.12
CA HIS A 105 -20.52 7.38 7.29
C HIS A 105 -20.28 7.85 8.72
N GLU A 106 -20.57 6.99 9.69
CA GLU A 106 -20.31 7.28 11.10
C GLU A 106 -18.82 7.46 11.39
N MET A 107 -17.95 6.57 10.89
CA MET A 107 -16.51 6.66 11.08
C MET A 107 -15.96 7.97 10.51
N LYS A 108 -16.37 8.32 9.29
CA LYS A 108 -16.01 9.59 8.64
C LYS A 108 -16.48 10.78 9.49
N ALA A 109 -17.74 10.78 9.92
CA ALA A 109 -18.29 11.86 10.73
C ALA A 109 -17.55 11.99 12.07
N MET A 110 -17.34 10.90 12.79
CA MET A 110 -16.66 10.88 14.08
C MET A 110 -15.26 11.48 13.99
N LEU A 111 -14.45 11.03 13.02
CA LEU A 111 -13.07 11.50 12.87
C LEU A 111 -13.00 12.93 12.32
N TYR A 112 -13.96 13.35 11.50
CA TYR A 112 -14.07 14.73 11.03
C TYR A 112 -14.39 15.71 12.16
N HIS A 113 -15.37 15.39 13.02
CA HIS A 113 -15.82 16.31 14.09
C HIS A 113 -14.77 16.55 15.17
N ILE A 114 -13.83 15.63 15.36
CA ILE A 114 -12.72 15.81 16.30
C ILE A 114 -11.75 16.91 15.83
N GLY A 115 -11.69 17.20 14.53
CA GLY A 115 -11.01 18.39 13.99
C GLY A 115 -9.48 18.41 14.08
N ILE A 116 -8.86 17.36 14.64
CA ILE A 116 -7.40 17.26 14.81
C ILE A 116 -6.70 17.03 13.46
N VAL A 117 -7.34 16.28 12.56
CA VAL A 117 -6.79 15.95 11.23
C VAL A 117 -7.67 16.58 10.16
N LYS A 118 -7.16 17.65 9.53
CA LYS A 118 -7.90 18.48 8.55
C LYS A 118 -8.30 17.72 7.28
N LYS A 119 -7.50 16.74 6.85
CA LYS A 119 -7.77 15.91 5.67
C LYS A 119 -7.38 14.46 5.96
N GLN A 120 -8.33 13.55 5.76
CA GLN A 120 -8.12 12.11 5.88
C GLN A 120 -7.92 11.55 4.47
N LEU A 121 -6.96 10.64 4.30
CA LEU A 121 -6.88 9.84 3.08
C LEU A 121 -7.98 8.80 3.13
N MET A 122 -8.76 8.66 2.06
CA MET A 122 -9.94 7.80 2.04
C MET A 122 -9.95 6.93 0.79
N PHE A 123 -10.14 5.63 0.99
CA PHE A 123 -10.33 4.65 -0.07
C PHE A 123 -11.72 4.05 0.04
N ASP A 124 -12.53 4.26 -1.00
CA ASP A 124 -13.82 3.59 -1.16
C ASP A 124 -13.57 2.23 -1.83
N VAL A 125 -13.49 1.18 -1.02
CA VAL A 125 -13.09 -0.15 -1.48
C VAL A 125 -14.11 -0.72 -2.46
N ASN A 126 -15.40 -0.41 -2.30
CA ASN A 126 -16.47 -0.94 -3.16
C ASN A 126 -16.44 -0.40 -4.59
N LYS A 127 -15.83 0.76 -4.81
CA LYS A 127 -15.76 1.39 -6.14
C LYS A 127 -14.52 1.04 -6.94
N ARG A 128 -13.62 0.24 -6.38
CA ARG A 128 -12.37 -0.12 -7.06
C ARG A 128 -12.53 -1.39 -7.89
N ALA A 129 -11.88 -1.43 -9.05
CA ALA A 129 -11.90 -2.64 -9.88
C ALA A 129 -11.12 -3.81 -9.25
N ASP A 130 -10.12 -3.52 -8.41
CA ASP A 130 -9.33 -4.50 -7.65
C ASP A 130 -9.94 -4.82 -6.28
N ALA A 131 -11.19 -4.42 -6.00
CA ALA A 131 -11.82 -4.55 -4.68
C ALA A 131 -11.78 -5.97 -4.11
N ARG A 132 -11.92 -7.00 -4.94
CA ARG A 132 -11.87 -8.40 -4.50
C ARG A 132 -10.52 -8.76 -3.89
N VAL A 133 -9.43 -8.48 -4.60
CA VAL A 133 -8.06 -8.78 -4.14
C VAL A 133 -7.68 -7.83 -2.99
N LEU A 134 -8.03 -6.54 -3.11
CA LEU A 134 -7.74 -5.56 -2.07
C LEU A 134 -8.40 -5.92 -0.74
N ARG A 135 -9.69 -6.31 -0.71
CA ARG A 135 -10.35 -6.74 0.54
C ARG A 135 -9.64 -7.92 1.18
N ALA A 136 -9.19 -8.89 0.39
CA ALA A 136 -8.49 -10.06 0.91
C ALA A 136 -7.11 -9.68 1.51
N VAL A 137 -6.36 -8.81 0.84
CA VAL A 137 -5.10 -8.24 1.35
C VAL A 137 -5.34 -7.45 2.63
N LEU A 138 -6.31 -6.53 2.65
CA LEU A 138 -6.62 -5.72 3.83
C LEU A 138 -7.06 -6.59 5.01
N LYS A 139 -7.85 -7.64 4.77
CA LYS A 139 -8.24 -8.61 5.79
C LYS A 139 -7.03 -9.32 6.38
N ARG A 140 -6.02 -9.68 5.58
CA ARG A 140 -4.75 -10.26 6.08
C ARG A 140 -3.99 -9.25 6.93
N LEU A 141 -3.78 -8.04 6.42
CA LEU A 141 -2.99 -6.99 7.09
C LEU A 141 -3.64 -6.46 8.37
N THR A 142 -4.94 -6.67 8.56
CA THR A 142 -5.69 -6.20 9.73
C THR A 142 -6.13 -7.34 10.67
N TRP A 143 -5.56 -8.54 10.52
CA TRP A 143 -5.87 -9.73 11.33
C TRP A 143 -7.35 -10.12 11.30
N GLY A 144 -7.97 -10.08 10.12
CA GLY A 144 -9.33 -10.53 9.90
C GLY A 144 -10.39 -9.43 9.95
N ARG A 145 -10.02 -8.18 10.27
CA ARG A 145 -10.98 -7.06 10.29
C ARG A 145 -11.53 -6.80 8.88
N ALA A 146 -12.83 -6.58 8.80
CA ALA A 146 -13.49 -6.16 7.57
C ALA A 146 -13.58 -4.63 7.51
N THR A 147 -13.75 -4.10 6.31
CA THR A 147 -14.18 -2.72 6.08
C THR A 147 -15.56 -2.46 6.72
N PRO A 148 -15.82 -1.26 7.24
CA PRO A 148 -14.91 -0.13 7.33
C PRO A 148 -13.93 -0.21 8.51
N PHE A 149 -12.72 0.31 8.31
CA PHE A 149 -11.74 0.54 9.38
C PHE A 149 -10.89 1.78 9.09
N ALA A 150 -10.36 2.37 10.16
CA ALA A 150 -9.41 3.46 10.11
C ALA A 150 -8.01 2.95 10.44
N LEU A 151 -6.98 3.48 9.78
CA LEU A 151 -5.61 3.42 10.24
C LEU A 151 -5.27 4.73 10.90
N ILE A 152 -4.79 4.68 12.15
CA ILE A 152 -4.29 5.86 12.85
C ILE A 152 -2.84 5.62 13.21
N GLY A 153 -1.93 6.37 12.56
CA GLY A 153 -0.49 6.16 12.65
C GLY A 153 -0.05 4.74 12.27
N GLY A 154 -0.74 4.12 11.30
CA GLY A 154 -0.48 2.75 10.83
C GLY A 154 -1.20 1.64 11.60
N ARG A 155 -1.89 1.93 12.71
CA ARG A 155 -2.62 0.93 13.50
C ARG A 155 -4.10 0.86 13.10
N PRO A 156 -4.68 -0.33 12.83
CA PRO A 156 -6.08 -0.46 12.44
C PRO A 156 -7.05 -0.34 13.62
N PHE A 157 -8.19 0.30 13.36
CA PHE A 157 -9.32 0.48 14.26
C PHE A 157 -10.64 0.26 13.52
N THR A 158 -11.47 -0.62 14.06
CA THR A 158 -12.89 -0.78 13.69
C THR A 158 -13.72 0.38 14.25
N MET A 159 -14.97 0.49 13.79
CA MET A 159 -15.90 1.48 14.32
C MET A 159 -16.14 1.32 15.84
N ASP A 160 -16.23 0.08 16.32
CA ASP A 160 -16.46 -0.19 17.75
C ASP A 160 -15.24 0.18 18.60
N GLU A 161 -14.03 -0.14 18.13
CA GLU A 161 -12.79 0.30 18.80
C GLU A 161 -12.72 1.84 18.85
N LEU A 162 -13.08 2.55 17.78
CA LEU A 162 -13.13 4.02 17.79
C LEU A 162 -14.18 4.58 18.75
N ARG A 163 -15.36 3.95 18.86
CA ARG A 163 -16.38 4.34 19.85
C ARG A 163 -15.86 4.17 21.27
N MET A 164 -15.16 3.08 21.56
CA MET A 164 -14.54 2.84 22.86
C MET A 164 -13.49 3.91 23.19
N GLU A 165 -12.57 4.20 22.27
CA GLU A 165 -11.56 5.26 22.46
C GLU A 165 -12.20 6.64 22.65
N LYS A 166 -13.33 6.91 21.99
CA LYS A 166 -14.09 8.14 22.18
C LYS A 166 -14.73 8.20 23.56
N GLN A 167 -15.36 7.11 24.01
CA GLN A 167 -15.99 7.01 25.33
C GLN A 167 -14.95 7.14 26.47
N GLN A 168 -13.76 6.61 26.26
CA GLN A 168 -12.64 6.72 27.20
C GLN A 168 -11.93 8.09 27.16
N GLY A 169 -12.28 8.96 26.20
CA GLY A 169 -11.65 10.27 26.02
C GLY A 169 -10.22 10.22 25.45
N THR A 170 -9.76 9.05 25.00
CA THR A 170 -8.39 8.80 24.52
C THR A 170 -8.24 9.04 23.02
N LEU A 171 -9.32 9.00 22.25
CA LEU A 171 -9.29 9.15 20.78
C LEU A 171 -8.62 10.45 20.31
N ALA A 172 -8.85 11.57 21.00
CA ALA A 172 -8.22 12.84 20.67
C ALA A 172 -6.69 12.82 20.87
N SER A 173 -6.23 12.20 21.96
CA SER A 173 -4.79 12.03 22.22
C SER A 173 -4.15 11.17 21.14
N LEU A 174 -4.79 10.06 20.80
CA LEU A 174 -4.35 9.13 19.78
C LEU A 174 -4.19 9.80 18.40
N LEU A 175 -5.15 10.64 18.01
CA LEU A 175 -5.09 11.42 16.77
C LEU A 175 -3.96 12.47 16.80
N LYS A 176 -3.75 13.15 17.94
CA LYS A 176 -2.63 14.11 18.10
C LYS A 176 -1.29 13.41 18.00
N THR A 177 -1.12 12.26 18.64
CA THR A 177 0.12 11.49 18.56
C THR A 177 0.41 11.03 17.14
N ALA A 178 -0.61 10.58 16.40
CA ALA A 178 -0.43 10.21 14.99
C ALA A 178 -0.05 11.41 14.12
N ALA A 179 -0.72 12.55 14.31
CA ALA A 179 -0.44 13.78 13.54
C ALA A 179 0.89 14.45 13.92
N GLY A 180 1.33 14.33 15.17
CA GLY A 180 2.59 14.91 15.67
C GLY A 180 3.84 14.09 15.33
N LYS A 181 3.69 12.94 14.65
CA LYS A 181 4.83 12.20 14.08
C LYS A 181 5.35 12.86 12.78
N ALA A 182 4.65 13.87 12.28
CA ALA A 182 4.96 14.63 11.06
C ALA A 182 6.09 15.63 11.22
#